data_AF-A0AAV5W2I1-F1
#
_entry.id   AF-A0AAV5W2I1-F1
#
_cell.length_a   1.000
_cell.length_b   1.000
_cell.length_c   1.000
_cell.angle_alpha   90.00
_cell.angle_beta   90.00
_cell.angle_gamma   90.00
#
_symmetry.space_group_name_H-M   'P 1'
#
loop_
_entity.id
_entity.type
_entity.pdbx_description
1 polymer ?
#
loop_
_entity_poly.entity_id
_entity_poly.type
_entity_poly.pdbx_seq_one_letter_code
_entity_poly.pdbx_strand_id
1 'polypeptide(L)'
;LSFLLFISFFPLFIHSETCGYNRIPFGFEVHKNGHLTLLCSRPNCFDKRYAECDERPERSECKGNDTWVGGMERTVDGQLFLQCCKFEPLSIYGEKLFDDVKVRRGEYFEGEEKTEEKDDYVIYFDLITNIRRIGAKSTRDMRNEHYELSVSRFHCGKEPESKTEWKKTNTWPHFNTKGD
;
A
#
# COMPACT_ATOMS: atom_id res chain seq x y z
N LEU A 1 -20.21 -7.22 52.23
CA LEU A 1 -19.58 -7.70 50.97
C LEU A 1 -20.17 -6.89 49.82
N SER A 2 -19.41 -5.98 49.23
CA SER A 2 -19.80 -5.33 47.97
C SER A 2 -18.65 -5.53 47.00
N PHE A 3 -18.79 -6.50 46.10
CA PHE A 3 -17.80 -6.81 45.07
C PHE A 3 -17.95 -5.78 43.94
N LEU A 4 -16.97 -4.88 43.82
CA LEU A 4 -16.83 -3.98 42.68
C LEU A 4 -16.39 -4.81 41.46
N LEU A 5 -17.28 -4.94 40.47
CA LEU A 5 -16.98 -5.51 39.15
C LEU A 5 -16.14 -4.50 38.35
N PHE A 6 -14.83 -4.69 38.32
CA PHE A 6 -13.94 -4.02 37.36
C PHE A 6 -14.12 -4.68 35.98
N ILE A 7 -14.96 -4.11 35.13
CA ILE A 7 -15.00 -4.45 33.70
C ILE A 7 -13.73 -3.86 33.08
N SER A 8 -12.70 -4.68 32.87
CA SER A 8 -11.53 -4.24 32.10
C SER A 8 -11.94 -4.10 30.64
N PHE A 9 -12.14 -2.86 30.19
CA PHE A 9 -12.24 -2.52 28.78
C PHE A 9 -10.86 -2.76 28.14
N PHE A 10 -10.59 -3.99 27.69
CA PHE A 10 -9.44 -4.25 26.83
C PHE A 10 -9.74 -3.57 25.49
N PRO A 11 -8.95 -2.56 25.07
CA PRO A 11 -9.14 -1.96 23.75
C PRO A 11 -8.99 -3.06 22.69
N LEU A 12 -9.99 -3.18 21.82
CA LEU A 12 -9.88 -3.98 20.61
C LEU A 12 -8.80 -3.31 19.75
N PHE A 13 -7.59 -3.88 19.75
CA PHE A 13 -6.50 -3.43 18.91
C PHE A 13 -6.83 -3.75 17.45
N ILE A 14 -7.22 -2.72 16.71
CA ILE A 14 -7.29 -2.75 15.26
C ILE A 14 -5.86 -2.57 14.76
N HIS A 15 -5.35 -3.54 14.01
CA HIS A 15 -4.04 -3.45 13.37
C HIS A 15 -4.21 -2.91 11.95
N SER A 16 -3.76 -1.68 11.75
CA SER A 16 -3.52 -1.12 10.41
C SER A 16 -2.04 -1.31 10.08
N GLU A 17 -1.78 -1.77 8.86
CA GLU A 17 -0.45 -1.88 8.28
C GLU A 17 -0.26 -0.74 7.27
N THR A 18 0.76 0.09 7.47
CA THR A 18 1.12 1.14 6.51
C THR A 18 2.62 1.17 6.33
N CYS A 19 3.08 1.48 5.12
CA CYS A 19 4.52 1.59 4.88
C CYS A 19 5.15 2.85 5.48
N GLY A 20 4.38 3.78 6.04
CA GLY A 20 4.90 5.03 6.57
C GLY A 20 5.38 5.99 5.47
N TYR A 21 6.38 6.82 5.80
CA TYR A 21 6.83 7.94 4.95
C TYR A 21 7.92 7.52 3.95
N ASN A 22 7.75 7.92 2.68
CA ASN A 22 8.64 7.62 1.57
C ASN A 22 8.97 6.13 1.46
N ARG A 23 7.95 5.28 1.59
CA ARG A 23 8.04 3.84 1.42
C ARG A 23 6.81 3.36 0.67
N ILE A 24 6.97 2.26 -0.06
CA ILE A 24 5.93 1.64 -0.87
C ILE A 24 5.87 0.14 -0.57
N PRO A 25 4.70 -0.51 -0.61
CA PRO A 25 4.61 -1.94 -0.51
C PRO A 25 4.94 -2.56 -1.85
N PHE A 26 6.03 -3.30 -1.85
CA PHE A 26 6.49 -4.12 -2.97
C PHE A 26 6.16 -5.61 -2.73
N GLY A 27 5.79 -5.97 -1.51
CA GLY A 27 5.42 -7.34 -1.15
C GLY A 27 4.30 -7.42 -0.12
N PHE A 28 3.75 -8.62 0.03
CA PHE A 28 2.60 -8.92 0.88
C PHE A 28 2.72 -10.33 1.43
N GLU A 29 2.57 -10.47 2.74
CA GLU A 29 2.64 -11.75 3.44
C GLU A 29 1.33 -12.05 4.16
N VAL A 30 0.85 -13.29 4.02
CA VAL A 30 -0.22 -13.83 4.84
C VAL A 30 0.39 -14.83 5.80
N HIS A 31 0.53 -14.44 7.06
CA HIS A 31 1.09 -15.30 8.11
C HIS A 31 0.22 -16.55 8.30
N LYS A 32 0.79 -17.62 8.88
CA LYS A 32 0.04 -18.86 9.17
C LYS A 32 -1.17 -18.64 10.07
N ASN A 33 -1.11 -17.65 10.97
CA ASN A 33 -2.23 -17.26 11.85
C ASN A 33 -3.29 -16.40 11.11
N GLY A 34 -3.03 -15.94 9.88
CA GLY A 34 -3.88 -15.05 9.10
C GLY A 34 -3.67 -13.56 9.39
N HIS A 35 -2.61 -13.20 10.11
CA HIS A 35 -2.12 -11.83 10.15
C HIS A 35 -1.58 -11.44 8.78
N LEU A 36 -1.80 -10.19 8.38
CA LEU A 36 -1.40 -9.67 7.08
C LEU A 36 -0.30 -8.66 7.30
N THR A 37 0.73 -8.67 6.47
CA THR A 37 1.85 -7.73 6.56
C THR A 37 2.20 -7.21 5.16
N LEU A 38 2.45 -5.91 5.07
CA LEU A 38 3.04 -5.31 3.87
C LEU A 38 4.56 -5.32 4.00
N LEU A 39 5.25 -5.76 2.95
CA LEU A 39 6.69 -5.64 2.83
C LEU A 39 6.99 -4.33 2.11
N CYS A 40 7.73 -3.44 2.77
CA CYS A 40 7.88 -2.05 2.33
C CYS A 40 9.33 -1.73 1.94
N SER A 41 9.54 -1.19 0.74
CA SER A 41 10.84 -0.69 0.28
C SER A 41 10.86 0.84 0.19
N ARG A 42 12.05 1.42 0.01
CA ARG A 42 12.29 2.87 -0.13
C ARG A 42 13.12 3.11 -1.39
N PRO A 43 12.53 2.99 -2.58
CA PRO A 43 13.28 3.23 -3.80
C PRO A 43 13.70 4.69 -3.87
N ASN A 44 14.98 4.94 -4.15
CA ASN A 44 15.57 6.29 -4.08
C ASN A 44 15.03 7.25 -5.16
N CYS A 45 14.37 6.74 -6.20
CA CYS A 45 13.70 7.53 -7.22
C CYS A 45 12.26 7.95 -6.84
N PHE A 46 11.75 7.49 -5.69
CA PHE A 46 10.39 7.78 -5.21
C PHE A 46 10.39 8.60 -3.91
N ASP A 47 9.51 9.61 -3.84
CA ASP A 47 9.18 10.35 -2.62
C ASP A 47 7.66 10.35 -2.45
N LYS A 48 7.17 9.87 -1.31
CA LYS A 48 5.73 9.73 -1.05
C LYS A 48 5.02 11.08 -1.05
N ARG A 49 5.74 12.19 -0.81
CA ARG A 49 5.14 13.53 -0.94
C ARG A 49 4.53 13.75 -2.31
N TYR A 50 5.04 13.09 -3.33
CA TYR A 50 4.51 13.20 -4.69
C TYR A 50 3.19 12.46 -4.93
N ALA A 51 2.68 11.75 -3.92
CA ALA A 51 1.44 11.00 -3.99
C ALA A 51 0.38 11.58 -3.05
N GLU A 52 -0.86 11.63 -3.53
CA GLU A 52 -2.03 11.99 -2.75
C GLU A 52 -2.63 10.70 -2.17
N CYS A 53 -2.61 10.53 -0.86
CA CYS A 53 -3.10 9.33 -0.19
C CYS A 53 -4.35 9.63 0.63
N ASP A 54 -5.26 8.64 0.70
CA ASP A 54 -6.31 8.64 1.72
C ASP A 54 -5.67 8.75 3.12
N GLU A 55 -6.32 9.42 4.07
CA GLU A 55 -5.76 9.61 5.41
C GLU A 55 -5.59 8.29 6.18
N ARG A 56 -6.49 7.33 5.94
CA ARG A 56 -6.51 5.99 6.55
C ARG A 56 -7.11 4.96 5.59
N PRO A 57 -6.94 3.65 5.85
CA PRO A 57 -7.60 2.62 5.06
C PRO A 57 -9.13 2.72 5.16
N GLU A 58 -9.79 2.86 4.01
CA GLU A 58 -11.26 2.95 3.96
C GLU A 58 -11.88 2.46 2.65
N ARG A 59 -11.07 2.16 1.63
CA ARG A 59 -11.55 1.68 0.33
C ARG A 59 -11.50 0.17 0.27
N SER A 60 -12.45 -0.46 -0.40
CA SER A 60 -12.43 -1.91 -0.63
C SER A 60 -11.45 -2.34 -1.73
N GLU A 61 -11.05 -1.42 -2.60
CA GLU A 61 -10.12 -1.63 -3.71
C GLU A 61 -9.51 -0.29 -4.15
N CYS A 62 -8.28 -0.32 -4.65
CA CYS A 62 -7.67 0.82 -5.34
C CYS A 62 -7.93 0.72 -6.84
N LYS A 63 -8.50 1.79 -7.43
CA LYS A 63 -8.93 1.85 -8.82
C LYS A 63 -8.10 2.86 -9.58
N GLY A 64 -7.69 2.50 -10.79
CA GLY A 64 -6.94 3.37 -11.69
C GLY A 64 -5.55 2.85 -11.94
N ASN A 65 -4.98 3.21 -13.09
CA ASN A 65 -3.60 2.89 -13.46
C ASN A 65 -2.58 3.87 -12.85
N ASP A 66 -3.04 4.91 -12.15
CA ASP A 66 -2.25 5.87 -11.39
C ASP A 66 -2.36 5.66 -9.87
N THR A 67 -2.96 4.55 -9.41
CA THR A 67 -3.15 4.29 -7.98
C THR A 67 -2.35 3.09 -7.48
N TRP A 68 -2.00 3.13 -6.19
CA TRP A 68 -1.36 2.04 -5.48
C TRP A 68 -1.83 1.92 -4.03
N VAL A 69 -1.52 0.80 -3.39
CA VAL A 69 -1.92 0.53 -2.00
C VAL A 69 -0.93 1.16 -1.03
N GLY A 70 -1.29 2.25 -0.35
CA GLY A 70 -0.49 2.91 0.68
C GLY A 70 -0.40 2.16 2.02
N GLY A 71 -1.43 1.35 2.28
CA GLY A 71 -1.64 0.67 3.55
C GLY A 71 -2.93 -0.14 3.52
N MET A 72 -3.19 -0.88 4.58
CA MET A 72 -4.38 -1.70 4.72
C MET A 72 -4.81 -1.82 6.19
N GLU A 73 -6.07 -2.17 6.38
CA GLU A 73 -6.64 -2.51 7.68
C GLU A 73 -7.57 -3.70 7.51
N ARG A 74 -7.48 -4.66 8.44
CA ARG A 74 -8.43 -5.76 8.52
C ARG A 74 -9.29 -5.60 9.76
N THR A 75 -10.59 -5.49 9.56
CA THR A 75 -11.55 -5.34 10.66
C THR A 75 -11.77 -6.65 11.39
N VAL A 76 -12.42 -6.56 12.56
CA VAL A 76 -12.73 -7.73 13.40
C VAL A 76 -13.69 -8.71 12.70
N ASP A 77 -14.60 -8.23 11.85
CA ASP A 77 -15.47 -9.05 11.00
C ASP A 77 -14.78 -9.56 9.71
N GLY A 78 -13.51 -9.18 9.52
CA GLY A 78 -12.62 -9.69 8.48
C GLY A 78 -12.66 -8.92 7.17
N GLN A 79 -13.38 -7.79 7.09
CA GLN A 79 -13.33 -6.91 5.93
C GLN A 79 -11.91 -6.36 5.77
N LEU A 80 -11.47 -6.21 4.51
CA LEU A 80 -10.19 -5.62 4.17
C LEU A 80 -10.46 -4.23 3.59
N PHE A 81 -9.89 -3.22 4.22
CA PHE A 81 -9.85 -1.86 3.71
C PHE A 81 -8.43 -1.49 3.31
N LEU A 82 -8.30 -0.72 2.25
CA LEU A 82 -7.06 -0.24 1.68
C LEU A 82 -7.01 1.29 1.83
N GLN A 83 -5.81 1.78 2.12
CA GLN A 83 -5.45 3.18 1.94
C GLN A 83 -4.93 3.30 0.51
N CYS A 84 -5.61 4.05 -0.36
CA CYS A 84 -5.16 4.21 -1.73
C CYS A 84 -4.39 5.51 -1.89
N CYS A 85 -3.29 5.43 -2.62
CA CYS A 85 -2.46 6.56 -2.97
C CYS A 85 -2.49 6.76 -4.48
N LYS A 86 -2.63 8.00 -4.93
CA LYS A 86 -2.61 8.40 -6.32
C LYS A 86 -1.27 9.03 -6.67
N PHE A 87 -0.66 8.56 -7.76
CA PHE A 87 0.60 9.05 -8.31
C PHE A 87 0.50 9.06 -9.84
N GLU A 88 0.20 10.22 -10.41
CA GLU A 88 -0.09 10.37 -11.85
C GLU A 88 0.97 9.76 -12.78
N PRO A 89 2.30 9.90 -12.53
CA PRO A 89 3.32 9.29 -13.37
C PRO A 89 3.19 7.77 -13.51
N LEU A 90 2.59 7.08 -12.54
CA LEU A 90 2.35 5.64 -12.63
C LEU A 90 1.46 5.26 -13.83
N SER A 91 0.52 6.11 -14.23
CA SER A 91 -0.31 5.85 -15.43
C SER A 91 0.46 5.86 -16.75
N ILE A 92 1.60 6.54 -16.79
CA ILE A 92 2.39 6.77 -18.00
C ILE A 92 3.63 5.87 -18.02
N TYR A 93 4.31 5.75 -16.87
CA TYR A 93 5.60 5.06 -16.72
C TYR A 93 5.48 3.75 -15.92
N GLY A 94 4.27 3.42 -15.45
CA GLY A 94 3.95 2.14 -14.85
C GLY A 94 3.61 1.08 -15.89
N GLU A 95 4.11 -0.12 -15.67
CA GLU A 95 3.83 -1.31 -16.45
C GLU A 95 3.07 -2.30 -15.56
N LYS A 96 1.87 -2.73 -15.96
CA LYS A 96 1.13 -3.74 -15.20
C LYS A 96 1.78 -5.11 -15.42
N LEU A 97 2.23 -5.76 -14.34
CA LEU A 97 2.85 -7.09 -14.40
C LEU A 97 1.83 -8.19 -14.18
N PHE A 98 1.02 -8.06 -13.12
CA PHE A 98 0.08 -9.08 -12.67
C PHE A 98 -1.24 -8.46 -12.21
N ASP A 99 -2.33 -9.23 -12.24
CA ASP A 99 -3.64 -8.80 -11.74
C ASP A 99 -4.27 -9.73 -10.70
N ASP A 100 -3.74 -10.95 -10.58
CA ASP A 100 -4.36 -12.05 -9.86
C ASP A 100 -3.31 -12.90 -9.11
N VAL A 101 -2.22 -12.27 -8.63
CA VAL A 101 -1.21 -12.98 -7.83
C VAL A 101 -1.89 -13.50 -6.57
N LYS A 102 -1.98 -14.81 -6.47
CA LYS A 102 -2.68 -15.48 -5.38
C LYS A 102 -1.74 -15.74 -4.22
N VAL A 103 -2.08 -15.19 -3.05
CA VAL A 103 -1.35 -15.41 -1.80
C VAL A 103 -2.29 -16.01 -0.76
N ARG A 104 -1.94 -17.20 -0.28
CA ARG A 104 -2.66 -17.94 0.77
C ARG A 104 -1.94 -17.84 2.09
N ARG A 105 -2.59 -18.32 3.15
CA ARG A 105 -1.98 -18.44 4.48
C ARG A 105 -0.68 -19.24 4.45
N GLY A 106 0.36 -18.66 5.02
CA GLY A 106 1.72 -19.18 5.04
C GLY A 106 2.53 -18.86 3.79
N GLU A 107 1.97 -18.10 2.84
CA GLU A 107 2.64 -17.66 1.62
C GLU A 107 2.89 -16.15 1.65
N TYR A 108 3.81 -15.72 0.81
CA TYR A 108 4.12 -14.32 0.58
C TYR A 108 4.38 -14.07 -0.90
N PHE A 109 4.19 -12.82 -1.31
CA PHE A 109 4.66 -12.27 -2.57
C PHE A 109 5.69 -11.20 -2.27
N GLU A 110 6.76 -11.16 -3.07
CA GLU A 110 7.80 -10.15 -3.00
C GLU A 110 8.11 -9.69 -4.43
N GLY A 111 7.93 -8.40 -4.69
CA GLY A 111 8.26 -7.77 -5.94
C GLY A 111 9.76 -7.53 -6.09
N GLU A 112 10.18 -7.14 -7.30
CA GLU A 112 11.57 -6.85 -7.58
C GLU A 112 11.92 -5.37 -7.36
N GLU A 113 13.11 -5.08 -6.87
CA GLU A 113 13.74 -3.77 -6.90
C GLU A 113 15.12 -3.93 -7.55
N LYS A 114 15.35 -3.22 -8.66
CA LYS A 114 16.59 -3.33 -9.44
C LYS A 114 17.38 -2.04 -9.39
N THR A 115 18.64 -2.15 -9.00
CA THR A 115 19.59 -1.03 -8.99
C THR A 115 20.60 -1.12 -10.13
N GLU A 116 21.16 0.04 -10.52
CA GLU A 116 22.38 0.12 -11.30
C GLU A 116 23.59 -0.33 -10.46
N GLU A 117 24.53 -1.04 -11.08
CA GLU A 117 25.70 -1.60 -10.39
C GLU A 117 26.69 -0.52 -9.90
N LYS A 118 26.59 0.71 -10.42
CA LYS A 118 27.62 1.74 -10.23
C LYS A 118 27.32 2.72 -9.09
N ASP A 119 26.05 3.02 -8.82
CA ASP A 119 25.65 4.09 -7.92
C ASP A 119 24.45 3.74 -7.01
N ASP A 120 24.05 2.46 -6.98
CA ASP A 120 22.87 1.96 -6.27
C ASP A 120 21.56 2.72 -6.64
N TYR A 121 21.52 3.39 -7.78
CA TYR A 121 20.33 4.07 -8.25
C TYR A 121 19.29 3.03 -8.69
N VAL A 122 18.04 3.16 -8.20
CA VAL A 122 16.97 2.24 -8.58
C VAL A 122 16.54 2.53 -10.01
N ILE A 123 16.58 1.52 -10.87
CA ILE A 123 16.13 1.56 -12.27
C ILE A 123 14.63 1.30 -12.36
N TYR A 124 14.16 0.32 -11.60
CA TYR A 124 12.73 0.02 -11.47
C TYR A 124 12.45 -0.65 -10.13
N PHE A 125 11.19 -0.56 -9.72
CA PHE A 125 10.67 -1.29 -8.59
C PHE A 125 9.24 -1.74 -8.87
N ASP A 126 8.87 -2.88 -8.28
CA ASP A 126 7.51 -3.39 -8.29
C ASP A 126 6.72 -2.83 -7.11
N LEU A 127 5.43 -2.61 -7.29
CA LEU A 127 4.53 -2.07 -6.28
C LEU A 127 3.16 -2.71 -6.38
N ILE A 128 2.53 -2.91 -5.21
CA ILE A 128 1.20 -3.47 -5.11
C ILE A 128 0.17 -2.38 -5.43
N THR A 129 -0.59 -2.58 -6.50
CA THR A 129 -1.59 -1.64 -6.97
C THR A 129 -2.99 -1.92 -6.44
N ASN A 130 -3.29 -3.16 -6.07
CA ASN A 130 -4.56 -3.54 -5.44
C ASN A 130 -4.41 -4.84 -4.63
N ILE A 131 -5.29 -5.04 -3.65
CA ILE A 131 -5.39 -6.29 -2.88
C ILE A 131 -6.86 -6.66 -2.72
N ARG A 132 -7.25 -7.83 -3.19
CA ARG A 132 -8.63 -8.34 -3.06
C ARG A 132 -8.65 -9.57 -2.17
N ARG A 133 -9.51 -9.55 -1.15
CA ARG A 133 -9.78 -10.72 -0.31
C ARG A 133 -10.87 -11.60 -0.95
N ILE A 134 -10.58 -12.88 -1.16
CA ILE A 134 -11.49 -13.82 -1.83
C ILE A 134 -11.82 -15.02 -0.93
N GLY A 135 -13.05 -15.52 -1.02
CA GLY A 135 -13.43 -16.85 -0.52
C GLY A 135 -13.83 -16.94 0.95
N ALA A 136 -13.64 -15.89 1.75
CA ALA A 136 -14.03 -15.89 3.15
C ALA A 136 -15.45 -15.36 3.36
N LYS A 137 -16.37 -16.23 3.81
CA LYS A 137 -17.76 -15.85 4.16
C LYS A 137 -17.90 -15.39 5.62
N SER A 138 -16.92 -15.68 6.46
CA SER A 138 -16.86 -15.35 7.88
C SER A 138 -15.43 -15.49 8.40
N THR A 139 -15.10 -14.85 9.52
CA THR A 139 -13.82 -15.02 10.25
C THR A 139 -13.55 -16.44 10.73
N ARG A 140 -14.59 -17.30 10.80
CA ARG A 140 -14.47 -18.70 11.21
C ARG A 140 -14.15 -19.67 10.07
N ASP A 141 -14.37 -19.27 8.82
CA ASP A 141 -14.15 -20.12 7.65
C ASP A 141 -13.07 -19.52 6.73
N MET A 142 -11.82 -19.65 7.18
CA MET A 142 -10.64 -19.13 6.48
C MET A 142 -9.98 -20.18 5.58
N ARG A 143 -10.55 -21.39 5.46
CA ARG A 143 -9.95 -22.51 4.70
C ARG A 143 -9.81 -22.22 3.20
N ASN A 144 -10.73 -21.43 2.65
CA ASN A 144 -10.75 -21.05 1.25
C ASN A 144 -10.34 -19.58 1.03
N GLU A 145 -9.93 -18.88 2.10
CA GLU A 145 -9.48 -17.51 2.03
C GLU A 145 -8.14 -17.42 1.30
N HIS A 146 -8.06 -16.46 0.39
CA HIS A 146 -6.81 -16.05 -0.24
C HIS A 146 -6.93 -14.59 -0.65
N TYR A 147 -5.79 -14.02 -1.01
CA TYR A 147 -5.67 -12.65 -1.47
C TYR A 147 -5.20 -12.68 -2.93
N GLU A 148 -5.82 -11.85 -3.76
CA GLU A 148 -5.40 -11.61 -5.14
C GLU A 148 -4.78 -10.22 -5.21
N LEU A 149 -3.51 -10.15 -5.61
CA LEU A 149 -2.76 -8.90 -5.74
C LEU A 149 -2.71 -8.47 -7.20
N SER A 150 -2.92 -7.18 -7.44
CA SER A 150 -2.50 -6.52 -8.67
C SER A 150 -1.14 -5.87 -8.41
N VAL A 151 -0.21 -6.02 -9.36
CA VAL A 151 1.18 -5.56 -9.22
C VAL A 151 1.59 -4.85 -10.50
N SER A 152 2.23 -3.69 -10.33
CA SER A 152 2.83 -2.94 -11.43
C SER A 152 4.31 -2.71 -11.16
N ARG A 153 5.07 -2.42 -12.21
CA ARG A 153 6.46 -1.99 -12.20
C ARG A 153 6.53 -0.52 -12.54
N PHE A 154 7.18 0.28 -11.72
CA PHE A 154 7.50 1.67 -12.04
C PHE A 154 8.96 1.76 -12.49
N HIS A 155 9.18 2.37 -13.66
CA HIS A 155 10.52 2.57 -14.23
C HIS A 155 11.01 3.99 -13.91
N CYS A 156 12.08 4.08 -13.11
CA CYS A 156 12.71 5.35 -12.74
C CYS A 156 13.45 5.98 -13.93
N GLY A 157 13.56 7.32 -13.94
CA GLY A 157 14.32 8.07 -14.95
C GLY A 157 13.67 8.13 -16.34
N LYS A 158 12.51 7.49 -16.54
CA LYS A 158 11.71 7.65 -17.77
C LYS A 158 10.79 8.87 -17.72
N GLU A 159 10.55 9.39 -16.52
CA GLU A 159 9.83 10.63 -16.29
C GLU A 159 10.64 11.86 -16.75
N PRO A 160 9.99 12.89 -17.33
CA PRO A 160 10.69 14.09 -17.76
C PRO A 160 11.37 14.79 -16.57
N GLU A 161 12.65 15.13 -16.74
CA GLU A 161 13.46 15.86 -15.73
C GLU A 161 12.89 17.24 -15.40
N SER A 162 12.12 17.83 -16.32
CA SER A 162 11.47 19.11 -16.07
C SER A 162 10.50 18.95 -14.89
N LYS A 163 10.59 19.87 -13.92
CA LYS A 163 9.73 19.96 -12.74
C LYS A 163 8.26 20.01 -13.16
N THR A 164 7.71 18.83 -13.42
CA THR A 164 6.34 18.60 -13.83
C THR A 164 5.44 19.02 -12.68
N GLU A 165 4.25 19.54 -13.01
CA GLU A 165 3.40 20.24 -12.05
C GLU A 165 3.10 19.42 -10.79
N TRP A 166 3.03 18.08 -10.88
CA TRP A 166 2.88 17.17 -9.74
C TRP A 166 4.04 17.24 -8.71
N LYS A 167 5.28 17.55 -9.11
CA LYS A 167 6.38 17.81 -8.15
C LYS A 167 6.20 19.16 -7.44
N LYS A 168 5.47 20.10 -8.03
CA LYS A 168 5.23 21.46 -7.50
C LYS A 168 3.98 21.52 -6.60
N THR A 169 2.91 20.81 -6.96
CA THR A 169 1.64 20.79 -6.20
C THR A 169 1.76 20.09 -4.85
N ASN A 170 2.78 19.27 -4.66
CA ASN A 170 2.93 18.37 -3.51
C ASN A 170 3.80 18.93 -2.36
N THR A 171 4.01 20.24 -2.32
CA THR A 171 4.62 20.92 -1.17
C THR A 171 3.56 21.35 -0.16
N TRP A 172 3.27 20.47 0.80
CA TRP A 172 2.53 20.83 2.01
C TRP A 172 3.42 21.65 2.98
N PRO A 173 2.91 22.70 3.66
CA PRO A 173 1.57 23.28 3.57
C PRO A 173 1.46 24.28 2.42
N HIS A 174 0.28 24.33 1.77
CA HIS A 174 -0.04 25.34 0.77
C HIS A 174 -0.16 26.74 1.40
N PHE A 175 0.96 27.44 1.58
CA PHE A 175 0.91 28.89 1.74
C PHE A 175 0.64 29.50 0.37
N ASN A 176 -0.63 29.74 0.07
CA ASN A 176 -1.01 30.63 -1.02
C ASN A 176 -0.53 32.04 -0.64
N THR A 177 0.70 32.41 -1.02
CA THR A 177 1.03 33.82 -1.18
C THR A 177 0.27 34.30 -2.42
N LYS A 178 -1.02 34.63 -2.24
CA LYS A 178 -1.66 35.59 -3.14
C LYS A 178 -0.84 36.87 -2.97
N GLY A 179 0.00 37.16 -3.96
CA GLY A 179 0.69 38.43 -4.05
C GLY A 179 -0.35 39.53 -4.22
N ASP A 180 -0.31 40.49 -3.31
CA ASP A 180 -0.77 41.86 -3.53
C ASP A 180 -0.02 42.50 -4.70
#